data_AF-A0A432FGG8-F1
#
_entry.id   AF-A0A432FGG8-F1
#
_cell.length_a   1.000
_cell.length_b   1.000
_cell.length_c   1.000
_cell.angle_alpha   90.00
_cell.angle_beta   90.00
_cell.angle_gamma   90.00
#
_symmetry.space_group_name_H-M   'P 1'
#
loop_
_entity.id
_entity.type
_entity.pdbx_description
1 polymer ?
#
loop_
_entity_poly.entity_id
_entity_poly.type
_entity_poly.pdbx_seq_one_letter_code
_entity_poly.pdbx_strand_id
1 'polypeptide(L)'
;MIRLLKNSRKWLYFLTFMPYLVWKKKFDRQKGFLALRQKRFFSIKPIGVFKTEKENYIRRLPFYAITGGVGTGKTRELKKLARWSNNLFGTEGVYLNAKEGLDNWYKRAGLSNEDLRGLKQFEKNELLIERLKGRAVFIDDLDGVNNKVKVSLLKELIKNSRGGAVAFENVKRVHPAIIQTLRAKQRLKTKEDLRVIDLGRSEEIVDVGMVVAIVLIFGLALIWGFSEALLLALGFRLFVRYGEKA
;
A
#
# COMPACT_ATOMS: atom_id res chain seq x y z
N MET A 1 -11.64 46.95 25.79
CA MET A 1 -10.76 45.85 25.33
C MET A 1 -11.02 44.63 26.20
N ILE A 2 -11.98 43.77 25.83
CA ILE A 2 -12.26 42.51 26.53
C ILE A 2 -12.33 41.40 25.47
N ARG A 3 -11.43 40.42 25.64
CA ARG A 3 -11.22 39.24 24.80
C ARG A 3 -12.50 38.44 24.61
N LEU A 4 -12.97 38.32 23.38
CA LEU A 4 -13.88 37.25 22.94
C LEU A 4 -13.04 36.05 22.48
N LEU A 5 -12.58 35.24 23.43
CA LEU A 5 -12.27 33.84 23.19
C LEU A 5 -13.56 33.06 23.40
N LYS A 6 -14.26 32.69 22.31
CA LYS A 6 -15.28 31.63 22.38
C LYS A 6 -15.23 30.75 21.12
N ASN A 7 -14.19 29.91 21.13
CA ASN A 7 -14.33 28.47 20.95
C ASN A 7 -15.24 28.05 19.78
N SER A 8 -14.72 28.18 18.57
CA SER A 8 -15.14 27.35 17.45
C SER A 8 -14.83 25.89 17.81
N ARG A 9 -15.80 25.21 18.44
CA ARG A 9 -15.78 23.76 18.67
C ARG A 9 -15.79 23.08 17.30
N LYS A 10 -14.62 22.99 16.68
CA LYS A 10 -14.40 22.18 15.49
C LYS A 10 -14.71 20.74 15.87
N TRP A 11 -15.75 20.20 15.24
CA TRP A 11 -16.07 18.78 15.29
C TRP A 11 -15.00 18.03 14.47
N LEU A 12 -13.80 17.88 15.02
CA LEU A 12 -12.73 17.11 14.38
C LEU A 12 -13.04 15.62 14.53
N TYR A 13 -13.58 15.04 13.47
CA TYR A 13 -13.66 13.60 13.28
C TYR A 13 -12.30 13.11 12.77
N PHE A 14 -11.48 12.53 13.65
CA PHE A 14 -10.26 11.85 13.24
C PHE A 14 -10.59 10.40 12.83
N LEU A 15 -10.84 10.22 11.55
CA LEU A 15 -10.83 8.91 10.93
C LEU A 15 -9.38 8.57 10.56
N THR A 16 -8.66 7.88 11.44
CA THR A 16 -7.34 7.34 11.11
C THR A 16 -7.51 5.96 10.48
N PHE A 17 -7.34 5.90 9.15
CA PHE A 17 -7.45 4.68 8.36
C PHE A 17 -6.10 4.29 7.80
N MET A 18 -5.48 3.24 8.34
CA MET A 18 -4.38 2.57 7.66
C MET A 18 -4.49 1.07 7.92
N PRO A 19 -4.91 0.27 6.92
CA PRO A 19 -4.75 -1.17 6.96
C PRO A 19 -3.27 -1.54 7.15
N TYR A 20 -2.97 -2.47 8.05
CA TYR A 20 -1.59 -2.93 8.26
C TYR A 20 -1.53 -4.44 8.43
N LEU A 21 -0.37 -5.00 8.10
CA LEU A 21 -0.11 -6.42 8.21
C LEU A 21 0.25 -6.76 9.65
N VAL A 22 -0.37 -7.83 10.13
CA VAL A 22 -0.12 -8.41 11.43
C VAL A 22 0.25 -9.86 11.23
N TRP A 23 1.39 -10.25 11.78
CA TRP A 23 1.72 -11.65 11.92
C TRP A 23 1.20 -12.16 13.26
N LYS A 24 0.51 -13.30 13.23
CA LYS A 24 -0.03 -13.97 14.41
C LYS A 24 0.47 -15.41 14.43
N LYS A 25 0.95 -15.86 15.59
CA LYS A 25 1.20 -17.28 15.88
C LYS A 25 -0.08 -17.90 16.39
N LYS A 26 -0.43 -19.10 15.91
CA LYS A 26 -1.43 -19.92 16.60
C LYS A 26 -0.72 -20.57 17.78
N PHE A 27 -1.28 -20.46 18.99
CA PHE A 27 -0.68 -20.98 20.23
C PHE A 27 -0.36 -22.48 20.16
N ASP A 28 -1.05 -23.22 19.28
CA ASP A 28 -1.00 -24.69 19.23
C ASP A 28 -0.42 -25.26 17.91
N ARG A 29 0.05 -24.39 17.00
CA ARG A 29 0.71 -24.81 15.76
C ARG A 29 1.84 -23.85 15.46
N GLN A 30 3.07 -24.37 15.28
CA GLN A 30 4.26 -23.61 14.88
C GLN A 30 4.12 -22.81 13.56
N LYS A 31 2.97 -22.85 12.89
CA LYS A 31 2.69 -22.15 11.65
C LYS A 31 1.97 -20.82 11.95
N GLY A 32 2.73 -19.71 11.89
CA GLY A 32 2.16 -18.36 11.93
C GLY A 32 1.39 -18.00 10.66
N PHE A 33 0.45 -17.07 10.77
CA PHE A 33 -0.39 -16.57 9.68
C PHE A 33 -0.32 -15.04 9.57
N LEU A 34 -0.52 -14.54 8.36
CA LEU A 34 -0.57 -13.12 8.05
C LEU A 34 -2.04 -12.68 8.04
N ALA A 35 -2.34 -11.56 8.67
CA ALA A 35 -3.66 -10.94 8.65
C ALA A 35 -3.55 -9.47 8.25
N LEU A 36 -4.49 -8.99 7.44
CA LEU A 36 -4.68 -7.57 7.22
C LEU A 36 -5.64 -7.06 8.30
N ARG A 37 -5.15 -6.19 9.18
CA ARG A 37 -5.95 -5.58 10.23
C ARG A 37 -6.34 -4.18 9.80
N GLN A 38 -7.63 -3.88 9.91
CA GLN A 38 -8.21 -2.56 9.72
C GLN A 38 -8.81 -2.11 11.05
N LYS A 39 -8.30 -1.01 11.60
CA LYS A 39 -8.90 -0.35 12.78
C LYS A 39 -9.61 0.90 12.31
N ARG A 40 -10.88 1.03 12.68
CA ARG A 40 -11.68 2.25 12.49
C ARG A 40 -11.89 2.90 13.84
N PHE A 41 -11.53 4.17 13.93
CA PHE A 41 -11.81 5.01 15.08
C PHE A 41 -12.80 6.07 14.63
N PHE A 42 -13.90 6.16 15.35
CA PHE A 42 -14.92 7.16 15.12
C PHE A 42 -15.21 7.87 16.45
N SER A 43 -15.07 9.19 16.49
CA SER A 43 -15.34 9.97 17.70
C SER A 43 -16.42 11.00 17.42
N ILE A 44 -17.59 10.85 18.05
CA ILE A 44 -18.56 11.94 18.17
C ILE A 44 -18.45 12.43 19.61
N LYS A 45 -18.07 13.68 19.87
CA LYS A 45 -18.25 14.27 21.21
C LYS A 45 -19.71 14.72 21.37
N PRO A 46 -20.41 14.42 22.48
CA PRO A 46 -19.91 13.83 23.73
C PRO A 46 -20.02 12.29 23.80
N ILE A 47 -20.51 11.64 22.74
CA ILE A 47 -20.95 10.24 22.68
C ILE A 47 -19.82 9.22 22.91
N GLY A 48 -18.57 9.60 22.65
CA GLY A 48 -17.39 8.78 22.94
C GLY A 48 -16.65 8.30 21.70
N VAL A 49 -15.63 7.46 21.92
CA VAL A 49 -14.79 6.88 20.86
C VAL A 49 -15.27 5.47 20.56
N PHE A 50 -15.85 5.27 19.39
CA PHE A 50 -16.22 3.96 18.88
C PHE A 50 -15.05 3.35 18.12
N LYS A 51 -14.69 2.12 18.48
CA LYS A 51 -13.58 1.39 17.91
C LYS A 51 -14.10 0.12 17.24
N THR A 52 -13.91 0.02 15.93
CA THR A 52 -14.24 -1.20 15.18
C THR A 52 -12.94 -1.81 14.67
N GLU A 53 -12.67 -3.07 15.03
CA GLU A 53 -11.53 -3.82 14.49
C GLU A 53 -12.05 -4.89 13.52
N LYS A 54 -11.60 -4.85 12.27
CA LYS A 54 -11.84 -5.90 11.27
C LYS A 54 -10.51 -6.55 10.91
N GLU A 55 -10.47 -7.87 10.95
CA GLU A 55 -9.30 -8.65 10.56
C GLU A 55 -9.65 -9.60 9.43
N ASN A 56 -8.90 -9.51 8.33
CA ASN A 56 -9.01 -10.44 7.21
C ASN A 56 -7.74 -11.31 7.16
N TYR A 57 -7.90 -12.62 7.32
CA TYR A 57 -6.79 -13.56 7.22
C TYR A 57 -6.31 -13.69 5.77
N ILE A 58 -5.00 -13.54 5.56
CA ILE A 58 -4.38 -13.64 4.25
C ILE A 58 -3.93 -15.09 4.03
N ARG A 59 -4.36 -15.68 2.91
CA ARG A 59 -3.90 -17.01 2.50
C ARG A 59 -2.38 -17.00 2.34
N ARG A 60 -1.72 -18.05 2.85
CA ARG A 60 -0.27 -18.21 2.66
C ARG A 60 0.05 -18.37 1.18
N LEU A 61 0.83 -17.44 0.65
CA LEU A 61 1.34 -17.47 -0.73
C LEU A 61 2.87 -17.62 -0.71
N PRO A 62 3.46 -18.24 -1.75
CA PRO A 62 4.91 -18.28 -1.91
C PRO A 62 5.49 -16.87 -2.12
N PHE A 63 4.73 -15.95 -2.72
CA PHE A 63 5.16 -14.59 -2.98
C PHE A 63 3.96 -13.65 -2.95
N TYR A 64 4.05 -12.54 -2.21
CA TYR A 64 2.95 -11.59 -2.07
C TYR A 64 3.09 -10.42 -3.04
N ALA A 65 1.97 -9.89 -3.51
CA ALA A 65 1.92 -8.60 -4.19
C ALA A 65 1.10 -7.65 -3.32
N ILE A 66 1.64 -6.47 -3.01
CA ILE A 66 1.03 -5.49 -2.11
C ILE A 66 0.76 -4.24 -2.94
N THR A 67 -0.48 -3.76 -2.91
CA THR A 67 -0.87 -2.53 -3.57
C THR A 67 -1.41 -1.51 -2.57
N GLY A 68 -1.36 -0.24 -2.95
CA GLY A 68 -1.95 0.84 -2.18
C GLY A 68 -1.53 2.21 -2.70
N GLY A 69 -2.31 3.24 -2.40
CA GLY A 69 -2.00 4.62 -2.80
C GLY A 69 -0.69 5.15 -2.17
N VAL A 70 -0.26 6.34 -2.60
CA VAL A 70 0.82 7.10 -1.95
C VAL A 70 0.46 7.27 -0.47
N GLY A 71 1.44 7.18 0.43
CA GLY A 71 1.21 7.42 1.87
C GLY A 71 0.54 6.28 2.66
N THR A 72 0.15 5.16 2.03
CA THR A 72 -0.49 4.01 2.72
C THR A 72 0.45 3.17 3.58
N GLY A 73 1.74 3.49 3.61
CA GLY A 73 2.72 2.76 4.42
C GLY A 73 3.24 1.46 3.79
N LYS A 74 3.08 1.23 2.47
CA LYS A 74 3.61 0.05 1.75
C LYS A 74 5.05 -0.30 2.14
N THR A 75 5.95 0.68 2.07
CA THR A 75 7.37 0.53 2.48
C THR A 75 7.52 0.05 3.92
N ARG A 76 6.72 0.59 4.85
CA ARG A 76 6.74 0.19 6.27
C ARG A 76 6.31 -1.26 6.42
N GLU A 77 5.23 -1.66 5.74
CA GLU A 77 4.71 -3.03 5.79
C GLU A 77 5.67 -4.01 5.10
N LEU A 78 6.30 -3.63 3.98
CA LEU A 78 7.32 -4.44 3.32
C LEU A 78 8.53 -4.68 4.22
N LYS A 79 9.02 -3.64 4.89
CA LYS A 79 10.14 -3.75 5.85
C LYS A 79 9.78 -4.61 7.06
N LYS A 80 8.53 -4.55 7.55
CA LYS A 80 8.05 -5.48 8.59
C LYS A 80 8.06 -6.92 8.10
N LEU A 81 7.57 -7.18 6.89
CA LEU A 81 7.60 -8.52 6.29
C LEU A 81 9.03 -9.03 6.12
N ALA A 82 9.98 -8.16 5.75
CA ALA A 82 11.40 -8.51 5.68
C ALA A 82 11.94 -8.96 7.04
N ARG A 83 11.58 -8.29 8.14
CA ARG A 83 11.93 -8.72 9.50
C ARG A 83 11.26 -10.03 9.92
N TRP A 84 10.06 -10.30 9.41
CA TRP A 84 9.33 -11.55 9.68
C TRP A 84 9.62 -12.67 8.68
N SER A 85 10.56 -12.46 7.75
CA SER A 85 10.91 -13.39 6.67
C SER A 85 11.26 -14.79 7.16
N ASN A 86 12.08 -14.91 8.21
CA ASN A 86 12.42 -16.20 8.82
C ASN A 86 11.16 -16.95 9.29
N ASN A 87 10.17 -16.25 9.86
CA ASN A 87 8.93 -16.87 10.31
C ASN A 87 7.96 -17.21 9.17
N LEU A 88 7.92 -16.37 8.12
CA LEU A 88 6.98 -16.52 7.00
C LEU A 88 7.47 -17.52 5.93
N PHE A 89 8.76 -17.45 5.62
CA PHE A 89 9.39 -18.16 4.51
C PHE A 89 10.50 -19.12 4.98
N GLY A 90 10.97 -19.06 6.23
CA GLY A 90 12.03 -19.93 6.74
C GLY A 90 13.42 -19.54 6.24
N THR A 91 13.62 -18.27 5.88
CA THR A 91 14.90 -17.74 5.39
C THR A 91 14.95 -16.24 5.62
N GLU A 92 16.17 -15.69 5.64
CA GLU A 92 16.40 -14.27 5.87
C GLU A 92 15.87 -13.43 4.69
N GLY A 93 15.36 -12.24 5.03
CA GLY A 93 14.72 -11.32 4.11
C GLY A 93 15.61 -10.16 3.74
N VAL A 94 15.77 -9.93 2.43
CA VAL A 94 16.49 -8.77 1.90
C VAL A 94 15.49 -7.79 1.28
N TYR A 95 15.57 -6.53 1.71
CA TYR A 95 14.72 -5.45 1.21
C TYR A 95 15.44 -4.64 0.13
N LEU A 96 14.84 -4.49 -1.04
CA LEU A 96 15.35 -3.73 -2.18
C LEU A 96 14.32 -2.68 -2.59
N ASN A 97 14.76 -1.48 -3.00
CA ASN A 97 13.88 -0.51 -3.64
C ASN A 97 14.23 -0.47 -5.13
N ALA A 98 13.24 -0.69 -6.00
CA ALA A 98 13.48 -0.86 -7.43
C ALA A 98 13.99 0.42 -8.12
N LYS A 99 13.65 1.59 -7.57
CA LYS A 99 14.07 2.91 -8.06
C LYS A 99 15.49 3.28 -7.63
N GLU A 100 16.02 2.69 -6.56
CA GLU A 100 17.40 2.89 -6.14
C GLU A 100 18.43 2.35 -7.17
N GLY A 101 19.66 2.85 -7.12
CA GLY A 101 20.78 2.33 -7.91
C GLY A 101 21.15 0.88 -7.53
N LEU A 102 21.72 0.13 -8.48
CA LEU A 102 22.12 -1.26 -8.27
C LEU A 102 23.19 -1.41 -7.17
N ASP A 103 24.04 -0.39 -6.97
CA ASP A 103 25.04 -0.40 -5.90
C ASP A 103 24.43 -0.54 -4.51
N ASN A 104 23.24 0.05 -4.29
CA ASN A 104 22.51 -0.13 -3.04
C ASN A 104 21.98 -1.56 -2.90
N TRP A 105 21.64 -2.23 -4.00
CA TRP A 105 21.19 -3.61 -3.95
C TRP A 105 22.34 -4.55 -3.59
N TYR A 106 23.53 -4.34 -4.16
CA TYR A 106 24.72 -5.10 -3.82
C TYR A 106 25.07 -4.97 -2.33
N LYS A 107 25.08 -3.74 -1.81
CA LYS A 107 25.31 -3.48 -0.37
C LYS A 107 24.29 -4.20 0.51
N ARG A 108 22.99 -4.17 0.15
CA ARG A 108 21.94 -4.84 0.93
C ARG A 108 21.96 -6.36 0.83
N ALA A 109 22.51 -6.90 -0.26
CA ALA A 109 22.78 -8.33 -0.36
C ALA A 109 24.00 -8.77 0.45
N GLY A 110 24.79 -7.81 0.97
CA GLY A 110 26.01 -8.05 1.73
C GLY A 110 27.23 -8.30 0.85
N LEU A 111 27.26 -7.74 -0.36
CA LEU A 111 28.42 -7.75 -1.24
C LEU A 111 29.30 -6.55 -0.91
N SER A 112 30.57 -6.81 -0.60
CA SER A 112 31.57 -5.79 -0.30
C SER A 112 32.11 -5.13 -1.57
N ASN A 113 32.80 -4.00 -1.43
CA ASN A 113 33.47 -3.38 -2.57
C ASN A 113 34.60 -4.25 -3.13
N GLU A 114 35.19 -5.13 -2.29
CA GLU A 114 36.22 -6.08 -2.68
C GLU A 114 35.63 -7.16 -3.59
N ASP A 115 34.46 -7.71 -3.22
CA ASP A 115 33.74 -8.71 -4.03
C ASP A 115 33.38 -8.19 -5.43
N LEU A 116 33.18 -6.87 -5.55
CA LEU A 116 32.73 -6.23 -6.80
C LEU A 116 33.88 -5.63 -7.61
N ARG A 117 35.11 -5.64 -7.09
CA ARG A 117 36.25 -4.97 -7.71
C ARG A 117 36.66 -5.70 -8.98
N GLY A 118 36.84 -4.95 -10.07
CA GLY A 118 37.25 -5.51 -11.37
C GLY A 118 36.16 -6.26 -12.13
N LEU A 119 35.00 -6.55 -11.51
CA LEU A 119 33.89 -7.20 -12.18
C LEU A 119 33.15 -6.28 -13.14
N LYS A 120 32.75 -6.83 -14.29
CA LYS A 120 31.82 -6.20 -15.21
C LYS A 120 30.40 -6.21 -14.62
N GLN A 121 29.53 -5.33 -15.14
CA GLN A 121 28.18 -5.17 -14.58
C GLN A 121 27.35 -6.46 -14.61
N PHE A 122 27.51 -7.30 -15.63
CA PHE A 122 26.77 -8.57 -15.71
C PHE A 122 27.22 -9.56 -14.63
N GLU A 123 28.53 -9.66 -14.35
CA GLU A 123 29.10 -10.52 -13.31
C GLU A 123 28.62 -10.06 -11.92
N LYS A 124 28.57 -8.75 -11.68
CA LYS A 124 28.00 -8.20 -10.43
C LYS A 124 26.52 -8.57 -10.26
N ASN A 125 25.75 -8.55 -11.34
CA ASN A 125 24.34 -8.95 -11.33
C ASN A 125 24.18 -10.45 -11.06
N GLU A 126 25.03 -11.30 -11.64
CA GLU A 126 25.03 -12.75 -11.40
C GLU A 126 25.36 -13.05 -9.94
N LEU A 127 26.42 -12.43 -9.40
CA LEU A 127 26.80 -12.59 -8.00
C LEU A 127 25.68 -12.16 -7.04
N LEU A 128 24.97 -11.08 -7.38
CA LEU A 128 23.78 -10.66 -6.63
C LEU A 128 22.66 -11.71 -6.66
N ILE A 129 22.39 -12.30 -7.83
CA ILE A 129 21.37 -13.36 -7.98
C ILE A 129 21.77 -14.56 -7.14
N GLU A 130 23.03 -14.99 -7.20
CA GLU A 130 23.53 -16.11 -6.40
C GLU A 130 23.42 -15.84 -4.90
N ARG A 131 23.81 -14.63 -4.46
CA ARG A 131 23.76 -14.23 -3.04
C ARG A 131 22.34 -14.19 -2.48
N LEU A 132 21.34 -13.88 -3.33
CA LEU A 132 19.93 -13.79 -2.96
C LEU A 132 19.13 -15.07 -3.27
N LYS A 133 19.74 -16.05 -3.95
CA LYS A 133 19.13 -17.34 -4.27
C LYS A 133 18.71 -18.05 -2.99
N GLY A 134 17.45 -18.52 -2.94
CA GLY A 134 16.91 -19.20 -1.76
C GLY A 134 16.63 -18.29 -0.54
N ARG A 135 16.90 -16.99 -0.63
CA ARG A 135 16.51 -15.99 0.40
C ARG A 135 15.12 -15.44 0.12
N ALA A 136 14.55 -14.72 1.07
CA ALA A 136 13.31 -14.00 0.85
C ALA A 136 13.61 -12.60 0.33
N VAL A 137 12.94 -12.16 -0.74
CA VAL A 137 13.22 -10.86 -1.37
C VAL A 137 11.99 -9.96 -1.30
N PHE A 138 12.20 -8.74 -0.81
CA PHE A 138 11.14 -7.75 -0.60
C PHE A 138 11.45 -6.53 -1.47
N ILE A 139 10.69 -6.31 -2.52
CA ILE A 139 10.99 -5.29 -3.55
C ILE A 139 9.94 -4.18 -3.50
N ASP A 140 10.37 -2.96 -3.23
CA ASP A 140 9.51 -1.77 -3.18
C ASP A 140 9.56 -0.96 -4.49
N ASP A 141 8.53 -0.13 -4.70
CA ASP A 141 8.45 0.86 -5.79
C ASP A 141 8.66 0.32 -7.21
N LEU A 142 7.99 -0.76 -7.59
CA LEU A 142 8.10 -1.31 -8.95
C LEU A 142 7.49 -0.43 -10.06
N ASP A 143 6.68 0.57 -9.72
CA ASP A 143 6.03 1.46 -10.69
C ASP A 143 7.05 2.21 -11.55
N GLY A 144 6.92 2.10 -12.87
CA GLY A 144 7.75 2.83 -13.84
C GLY A 144 9.13 2.23 -14.12
N VAL A 145 9.46 1.05 -13.58
CA VAL A 145 10.73 0.37 -13.85
C VAL A 145 10.72 -0.26 -15.24
N ASN A 146 11.33 0.43 -16.21
CA ASN A 146 11.37 0.00 -17.62
C ASN A 146 12.78 -0.32 -18.15
N ASN A 147 13.82 -0.12 -17.35
CA ASN A 147 15.20 -0.44 -17.75
C ASN A 147 15.36 -1.96 -17.96
N LYS A 148 15.76 -2.39 -19.16
CA LYS A 148 15.86 -3.81 -19.55
C LYS A 148 16.71 -4.63 -18.58
N VAL A 149 17.86 -4.10 -18.13
CA VAL A 149 18.78 -4.79 -17.20
C VAL A 149 18.11 -4.97 -15.84
N LYS A 150 17.53 -3.91 -15.27
CA LYS A 150 16.81 -4.00 -13.99
C LYS A 150 15.59 -4.92 -14.08
N VAL A 151 14.82 -4.86 -15.16
CA VAL A 151 13.66 -5.74 -15.36
C VAL A 151 14.11 -7.21 -15.42
N SER A 152 15.17 -7.52 -16.18
CA SER A 152 15.72 -8.88 -16.25
C SER A 152 16.18 -9.38 -14.87
N LEU A 153 16.94 -8.54 -14.17
CA LEU A 153 17.46 -8.84 -12.84
C LEU A 153 16.33 -9.07 -11.82
N LEU A 154 15.31 -8.20 -11.79
CA LEU A 154 14.15 -8.34 -10.92
C LEU A 154 13.40 -9.66 -11.16
N LYS A 155 13.25 -10.08 -12.43
CA LYS A 155 12.64 -11.37 -12.75
C LYS A 155 13.44 -12.53 -12.16
N GLU A 156 14.76 -12.53 -12.35
CA GLU A 156 15.63 -13.58 -11.82
C GLU A 156 15.63 -13.61 -10.28
N LEU A 157 15.66 -12.45 -9.64
CA LEU A 157 15.54 -12.37 -8.18
C LEU A 157 14.22 -12.95 -7.66
N ILE A 158 13.09 -12.58 -8.27
CA ILE A 158 11.77 -13.13 -7.89
C ILE A 158 11.74 -14.64 -8.15
N LYS A 159 12.22 -15.10 -9.30
CA LYS A 159 12.23 -16.52 -9.70
C LYS A 159 13.08 -17.36 -8.75
N ASN A 160 14.28 -16.92 -8.41
CA ASN A 160 15.27 -17.67 -7.63
C ASN A 160 15.13 -17.49 -6.10
N SER A 161 14.34 -16.51 -5.65
CA SER A 161 14.00 -16.35 -4.22
C SER A 161 13.21 -17.54 -3.68
N ARG A 162 13.31 -17.81 -2.37
CA ARG A 162 12.44 -18.81 -1.70
C ARG A 162 11.02 -18.28 -1.49
N GLY A 163 10.89 -16.97 -1.32
CA GLY A 163 9.61 -16.27 -1.19
C GLY A 163 9.84 -14.77 -1.07
N GLY A 164 8.79 -14.02 -0.77
CA GLY A 164 8.94 -12.56 -0.67
C GLY A 164 7.67 -11.78 -0.87
N ALA A 165 7.83 -10.48 -1.06
CA ALA A 165 6.75 -9.58 -1.43
C ALA A 165 7.23 -8.48 -2.37
N VAL A 166 6.32 -8.00 -3.22
CA VAL A 166 6.53 -6.76 -3.98
C VAL A 166 5.51 -5.71 -3.58
N ALA A 167 5.89 -4.43 -3.62
CA ALA A 167 4.96 -3.32 -3.57
C ALA A 167 4.95 -2.50 -4.86
N PHE A 168 3.75 -2.05 -5.21
CA PHE A 168 3.48 -1.10 -6.28
C PHE A 168 2.22 -0.32 -5.97
N GLU A 169 1.98 0.79 -6.65
CA GLU A 169 0.74 1.56 -6.57
C GLU A 169 -0.32 1.02 -7.50
N ASN A 170 0.09 0.66 -8.72
CA ASN A 170 -0.82 0.20 -9.75
C ASN A 170 -0.17 -0.89 -10.60
N VAL A 171 -0.81 -2.06 -10.68
CA VAL A 171 -0.37 -3.20 -11.52
C VAL A 171 -0.09 -2.76 -12.96
N LYS A 172 -0.89 -1.83 -13.51
CA LYS A 172 -0.74 -1.33 -14.90
C LYS A 172 0.55 -0.54 -15.13
N ARG A 173 1.18 -0.02 -14.07
CA ARG A 173 2.44 0.74 -14.14
C ARG A 173 3.68 -0.15 -13.96
N VAL A 174 3.48 -1.44 -13.69
CA VAL A 174 4.55 -2.42 -13.53
C VAL A 174 4.80 -3.11 -14.88
N HIS A 175 6.07 -3.34 -15.20
CA HIS A 175 6.46 -3.98 -16.45
C HIS A 175 5.80 -5.37 -16.61
N PRO A 176 5.17 -5.70 -17.76
CA PRO A 176 4.40 -6.95 -17.94
C PRO A 176 5.19 -8.24 -17.64
N ALA A 177 6.47 -8.28 -18.00
CA ALA A 177 7.34 -9.42 -17.73
C ALA A 177 7.54 -9.70 -16.22
N ILE A 178 7.53 -8.66 -15.39
CA ILE A 178 7.60 -8.81 -13.92
C ILE A 178 6.28 -9.38 -13.41
N ILE A 179 5.14 -8.88 -13.92
CA ILE A 179 3.81 -9.40 -13.57
C ILE A 179 3.68 -10.88 -13.93
N GLN A 180 4.12 -11.29 -15.12
CA GLN A 180 4.12 -12.71 -15.50
C GLN A 180 4.97 -13.56 -14.55
N THR A 181 6.14 -13.06 -14.16
CA THR A 181 7.03 -13.74 -13.21
C THR A 181 6.38 -13.87 -11.83
N LEU A 182 5.68 -12.83 -11.36
CA LEU A 182 4.92 -12.86 -10.11
C LEU A 182 3.77 -13.86 -10.15
N ARG A 183 3.01 -13.92 -11.26
CA ARG A 183 1.92 -14.88 -11.45
C ARG A 183 2.43 -16.32 -11.42
N ALA A 184 3.54 -16.58 -12.13
CA ALA A 184 4.21 -17.88 -12.10
C ALA A 184 4.68 -18.24 -10.69
N LYS A 185 5.29 -17.28 -9.96
CA LYS A 185 5.75 -17.49 -8.59
C LYS A 185 4.60 -17.79 -7.63
N GLN A 186 3.45 -17.12 -7.81
CA GLN A 186 2.22 -17.37 -7.06
C GLN A 186 1.50 -18.66 -7.45
N ARG A 187 1.97 -19.40 -8.47
CA ARG A 187 1.35 -20.62 -9.02
C ARG A 187 -0.08 -20.38 -9.51
N LEU A 188 -0.31 -19.23 -10.12
CA LEU A 188 -1.60 -18.88 -10.70
C LEU A 188 -1.77 -19.54 -12.07
N LYS A 189 -2.98 -20.00 -12.39
CA LYS A 189 -3.31 -20.50 -13.73
C LYS A 189 -3.29 -19.36 -14.77
N THR A 190 -3.18 -19.70 -16.06
CA THR A 190 -3.02 -18.74 -17.18
C THR A 190 -4.11 -17.65 -17.23
N LYS A 191 -5.31 -17.91 -16.69
CA LYS A 191 -6.43 -16.96 -16.64
C LYS A 191 -6.69 -16.35 -15.25
N GLU A 192 -5.93 -16.73 -14.21
CA GLU A 192 -6.10 -16.16 -12.87
C GLU A 192 -5.37 -14.82 -12.74
N ASP A 193 -6.08 -13.81 -12.26
CA ASP A 193 -5.50 -12.51 -11.94
C ASP A 193 -4.47 -12.60 -10.81
N LEU A 194 -3.50 -11.68 -10.84
CA LEU A 194 -2.50 -11.57 -9.78
C LEU A 194 -3.20 -11.38 -8.43
N ARG A 195 -2.85 -12.20 -7.43
CA ARG A 195 -3.43 -12.06 -6.10
C ARG A 195 -2.69 -10.95 -5.38
N VAL A 196 -3.41 -9.87 -5.13
CA VAL A 196 -2.89 -8.65 -4.51
C VAL A 196 -3.50 -8.45 -3.13
N ILE A 197 -2.68 -8.02 -2.18
CA ILE A 197 -3.09 -7.51 -0.88
C ILE A 197 -3.20 -6.00 -1.01
N ASP A 198 -4.43 -5.47 -0.95
CA ASP A 198 -4.68 -4.04 -1.02
C ASP A 198 -4.63 -3.41 0.38
N LEU A 199 -3.69 -2.47 0.57
CA LEU A 199 -3.62 -1.60 1.76
C LEU A 199 -4.56 -0.40 1.66
N GLY A 200 -5.39 -0.33 0.62
CA GLY A 200 -6.36 0.73 0.37
C GLY A 200 -5.75 1.91 -0.39
N ARG A 201 -6.58 2.93 -0.62
CA ARG A 201 -6.11 4.24 -1.05
C ARG A 201 -5.74 5.04 0.20
N SER A 202 -4.79 5.97 0.07
CA SER A 202 -4.72 7.10 1.01
C SER A 202 -6.06 7.80 0.85
N GLU A 203 -7.02 7.50 1.74
CA GLU A 203 -8.27 8.25 1.73
C GLU A 203 -7.90 9.71 2.01
N GLU A 204 -8.29 10.58 1.08
CA GLU A 204 -8.45 12.00 1.35
C GLU A 204 -9.15 12.13 2.70
N ILE A 205 -8.68 13.05 3.53
CA ILE A 205 -9.45 13.52 4.67
C ILE A 205 -10.75 14.05 4.05
N VAL A 206 -11.79 13.21 3.97
CA VAL A 206 -13.12 13.66 3.63
C VAL A 206 -13.47 14.60 4.76
N ASP A 207 -13.46 15.89 4.46
CA ASP A 207 -13.73 16.92 5.45
C ASP A 207 -15.17 16.72 5.91
N VAL A 208 -15.36 15.96 6.99
CA VAL A 208 -16.66 15.62 7.55
C VAL A 208 -17.40 16.91 7.92
N GLY A 209 -16.67 18.00 8.17
CA GLY A 209 -17.23 19.35 8.31
C GLY A 209 -18.03 19.79 7.08
N MET A 210 -17.58 19.47 5.86
CA MET A 210 -18.30 19.78 4.63
C MET A 210 -19.55 18.91 4.45
N VAL A 211 -19.48 17.62 4.77
CA VAL A 211 -20.64 16.70 4.69
C VAL A 211 -21.72 17.11 5.70
N VAL A 212 -21.32 17.41 6.94
CA VAL A 212 -22.24 17.88 7.99
C VAL A 212 -22.80 19.26 7.64
N ALA A 213 -22.00 20.16 7.06
CA ALA A 213 -22.48 21.45 6.57
C ALA A 213 -23.51 21.31 5.46
N ILE A 214 -23.30 20.41 4.49
CA ILE A 214 -24.27 20.14 3.41
C ILE A 214 -25.58 19.62 3.97
N VAL A 215 -25.54 18.67 4.92
CA VAL A 215 -26.75 18.10 5.55
C VAL A 215 -27.50 19.15 6.38
N LEU A 216 -26.79 20.00 7.14
CA LEU A 216 -27.39 21.08 7.91
C LEU A 216 -28.03 22.15 7.01
N ILE A 217 -27.37 22.54 5.92
CA ILE A 217 -27.89 23.49 4.95
C ILE A 217 -29.16 22.92 4.28
N PHE A 218 -29.14 21.65 3.88
CA PHE A 218 -30.31 20.98 3.33
C PHE A 218 -31.46 20.88 4.33
N GLY A 219 -31.17 20.50 5.58
CA GLY A 219 -32.18 20.38 6.64
C GLY A 219 -32.82 21.73 6.99
N LEU A 220 -32.01 22.78 7.16
CA LEU A 220 -32.50 24.14 7.44
C LEU A 220 -33.31 24.71 6.27
N ALA A 221 -32.89 24.46 5.03
CA ALA A 221 -33.59 24.94 3.86
C ALA A 221 -34.94 24.25 3.64
N LEU A 222 -35.05 22.95 3.95
CA LEU A 222 -36.32 22.23 3.94
C LEU A 222 -37.27 22.76 5.01
N ILE A 223 -36.76 23.12 6.19
CA ILE A 223 -37.56 23.66 7.31
C ILE A 223 -38.03 25.11 7.03
N TRP A 224 -37.24 25.91 6.31
CA TRP A 224 -37.58 27.30 5.97
C TRP A 224 -38.26 27.48 4.60
N GLY A 225 -38.60 26.40 3.89
CA GLY A 225 -39.29 26.48 2.60
C GLY A 225 -38.43 26.98 1.43
N PHE A 226 -37.10 27.00 1.58
CA PHE A 226 -36.14 27.39 0.53
C PHE A 226 -35.68 26.20 -0.34
N SER A 227 -36.43 25.09 -0.33
CA SER A 227 -36.10 23.87 -1.07
C SER A 227 -35.90 24.11 -2.57
N GLU A 228 -36.67 25.04 -3.15
CA GLU A 228 -36.61 25.37 -4.58
C GLU A 228 -35.35 26.17 -4.93
N ALA A 229 -34.93 27.13 -4.10
CA ALA A 229 -33.73 27.93 -4.31
C ALA A 229 -32.44 27.10 -4.24
N LEU A 230 -32.41 26.07 -3.38
CA LEU A 230 -31.27 25.17 -3.25
C LEU A 230 -31.17 24.16 -4.39
N LEU A 231 -32.31 23.66 -4.88
CA LEU A 231 -32.36 22.83 -6.09
C LEU A 231 -31.95 23.65 -7.33
N LEU A 232 -32.38 24.91 -7.44
CA LEU A 232 -31.93 25.84 -8.49
C LEU A 232 -30.43 26.14 -8.41
N ALA A 233 -29.87 26.36 -7.22
CA ALA A 233 -28.43 26.60 -7.05
C ALA A 233 -27.58 25.37 -7.40
N LEU A 234 -28.03 24.17 -7.02
CA LEU A 234 -27.39 22.90 -7.42
C LEU A 234 -27.52 22.62 -8.91
N GLY A 235 -28.70 22.89 -9.49
CA GLY A 235 -28.97 22.80 -10.93
C GLY A 235 -28.09 23.77 -11.72
N PHE A 236 -27.98 25.03 -11.27
CA PHE A 236 -27.11 26.04 -11.89
C PHE A 236 -25.63 25.66 -11.78
N ARG A 237 -25.19 25.12 -10.64
CA ARG A 237 -23.80 24.64 -10.48
C ARG A 237 -23.48 23.45 -11.37
N LEU A 238 -24.42 22.53 -11.56
CA LEU A 238 -24.28 21.43 -12.52
C LEU A 238 -24.28 21.97 -13.96
N PHE A 239 -25.14 22.92 -14.29
CA PHE A 239 -25.22 23.56 -15.60
C PHE A 239 -23.91 24.27 -15.96
N VAL A 240 -23.33 25.08 -15.06
CA VAL A 240 -22.02 25.72 -15.24
C VAL A 240 -20.92 24.69 -15.45
N ARG A 241 -20.95 23.57 -14.71
CA ARG A 241 -19.94 22.51 -14.79
C ARG A 241 -20.03 21.66 -16.06
N TYR A 242 -21.21 21.58 -16.68
CA TYR A 242 -21.41 20.93 -17.98
C TYR A 242 -21.24 21.90 -19.15
N GLY A 243 -21.47 23.21 -18.96
CA GLY A 243 -21.22 24.26 -19.94
C GLY A 243 -19.72 24.54 -20.18
N GLU A 244 -18.87 24.37 -19.17
CA GLU A 244 -17.39 24.43 -19.34
C GLU A 244 -16.79 23.19 -20.05
N LYS A 245 -17.60 22.15 -20.31
CA LYS A 245 -17.17 20.93 -21.00
C LYS A 245 -17.64 20.84 -22.46
N ALA A 246 -18.41 21.82 -22.93
CA ALA A 246 -18.73 22.02 -24.34
C ALA A 246 -17.75 23.04 -24.94
#